data_AF-A0A4Q3A7J0-F1
#
_entry.id   AF-A0A4Q3A7J0-F1
#
_cell.length_a   1.000
_cell.length_b   1.000
_cell.length_c   1.000
_cell.angle_alpha   90.00
_cell.angle_beta   90.00
_cell.angle_gamma   90.00
#
_symmetry.space_group_name_H-M   'P 1'
#
loop_
_entity.id
_entity.type
_entity.pdbx_description
1 polymer ?
#
loop_
_entity_poly.entity_id
_entity_poly.type
_entity_poly.pdbx_seq_one_letter_code
_entity_poly.pdbx_strand_id
1 'polypeptide(L)'
;MDWRETLKLIEAQSQRTKDVWLAVYMARTGTRLGSLETIETGCAMLAGLFERYWDSVHPTLEDYGLQGRKGACESLTRIAEFLRPLQQTILIDHPRLGSYSGDDFARFAREGESAEGFGMFRAAMADTSLETLQGVVSRLEAIDDALRRADGVMGRHAAESGDLGTNFAPTFEAIAAIRRAILPYMGAVPGDVADDEPASDEPSGDSGGTRVGGRIDSREDVMRALDAISEYYQRREPSSPIPIALRRVRGWIAMDFMAILKDIAPNSVSDVGTVLLARVDEVGYSDM
;
A
#
# COMPACT_ATOMS: atom_id res chain seq x y z
N MET A 1 9.32 -21.38 12.50
CA MET A 1 10.49 -20.82 11.79
C MET A 1 11.19 -19.87 12.74
N ASP A 2 12.52 -19.97 12.87
CA ASP A 2 13.29 -19.08 13.75
C ASP A 2 13.68 -17.81 12.97
N TRP A 3 12.97 -16.72 13.25
CA TRP A 3 13.17 -15.45 12.56
C TRP A 3 14.48 -14.75 12.94
N ARG A 4 15.03 -15.01 14.14
CA ARG A 4 16.31 -14.44 14.54
C ARG A 4 17.47 -15.11 13.80
N GLU A 5 17.37 -16.42 13.61
CA GLU A 5 18.35 -17.15 12.80
C GLU A 5 18.27 -16.74 11.32
N THR A 6 17.06 -16.55 10.79
CA THR A 6 16.87 -15.99 9.44
C THR A 6 17.59 -14.64 9.27
N LEU A 7 17.52 -13.75 10.26
CA LEU A 7 18.21 -12.45 10.19
C LEU A 7 19.74 -12.60 10.09
N LYS A 8 20.34 -13.48 10.89
CA LYS A 8 21.78 -13.76 10.81
C LYS A 8 22.19 -14.33 9.45
N LEU A 9 21.37 -15.22 8.87
CA LEU A 9 21.62 -15.77 7.54
C LEU A 9 21.55 -14.68 6.47
N ILE A 10 20.58 -13.76 6.57
CA ILE A 10 20.48 -12.62 5.66
C ILE A 10 21.71 -11.72 5.78
N GLU A 11 22.13 -11.38 7.01
CA GLU A 11 23.32 -10.55 7.24
C GLU A 11 24.59 -11.20 6.67
N ALA A 12 24.82 -12.48 6.97
CA ALA A 12 25.97 -13.23 6.46
C ALA A 12 25.97 -13.30 4.92
N GLN A 13 24.81 -13.53 4.31
CA GLN A 13 24.70 -13.60 2.85
C GLN A 13 24.84 -12.22 2.18
N SER A 14 24.42 -11.14 2.84
CA SER A 14 24.54 -9.76 2.35
C SER A 14 25.99 -9.28 2.23
N GLN A 15 26.92 -9.91 2.95
CA GLN A 15 28.36 -9.69 2.80
C GLN A 15 28.93 -10.31 1.51
N ARG A 16 28.22 -11.29 0.93
CA ARG A 16 28.72 -12.10 -0.19
C ARG A 16 28.06 -11.76 -1.52
N THR A 17 26.83 -11.25 -1.49
CA THR A 17 26.07 -10.90 -2.69
C THR A 17 25.30 -9.60 -2.52
N LYS A 18 24.88 -9.02 -3.64
CA LYS A 18 23.94 -7.89 -3.70
C LYS A 18 22.66 -8.46 -4.30
N ASP A 19 21.68 -8.73 -3.45
CA ASP A 19 20.45 -9.41 -3.84
C ASP A 19 19.25 -8.71 -3.21
N VAL A 20 18.29 -8.34 -4.05
CA VAL A 20 17.05 -7.66 -3.67
C VAL A 20 16.25 -8.48 -2.66
N TRP A 21 16.26 -9.81 -2.79
CA TRP A 21 15.53 -10.68 -1.88
C TRP A 21 16.05 -10.62 -0.46
N LEU A 22 17.35 -10.38 -0.24
CA LEU A 22 17.90 -10.25 1.11
C LEU A 22 17.32 -9.04 1.84
N ALA A 23 17.21 -7.90 1.15
CA ALA A 23 16.60 -6.69 1.72
C ALA A 23 15.09 -6.89 1.98
N VAL A 24 14.38 -7.49 1.03
CA VAL A 24 12.95 -7.81 1.15
C VAL A 24 12.69 -8.79 2.29
N TYR A 25 13.48 -9.86 2.41
CA TYR A 25 13.36 -10.82 3.51
C TYR A 25 13.73 -10.20 4.85
N MET A 26 14.69 -9.27 4.90
CA MET A 26 15.01 -8.54 6.14
C MET A 26 13.80 -7.72 6.59
N ALA A 27 13.18 -6.94 5.69
CA ALA A 27 12.00 -6.14 6.02
C ALA A 27 10.84 -7.02 6.52
N ARG A 28 10.57 -8.14 5.84
CA ARG A 28 9.54 -9.11 6.25
C ARG A 28 9.87 -9.83 7.56
N THR A 29 11.14 -10.13 7.80
CA THR A 29 11.58 -10.73 9.07
C THR A 29 11.38 -9.73 10.22
N GLY A 30 11.65 -8.44 9.97
CA GLY A 30 11.39 -7.37 10.92
C GLY A 30 9.92 -7.31 11.37
N THR A 31 8.96 -7.42 10.44
CA THR A 31 7.53 -7.45 10.81
C THR A 31 7.15 -8.70 11.60
N ARG A 32 7.78 -9.85 11.32
CA ARG A 32 7.56 -11.09 12.10
C ARG A 32 8.18 -11.07 13.50
N LEU A 33 9.26 -10.31 13.66
CA LEU A 33 9.91 -10.07 14.95
C LEU A 33 9.26 -8.93 15.74
N GLY A 34 8.40 -8.12 15.11
CA GLY A 34 7.88 -6.89 15.70
C GLY A 34 8.95 -5.80 15.89
N SER A 35 9.99 -5.78 15.05
CA SER A 35 11.11 -4.82 15.15
C SER A 35 11.05 -3.80 14.02
N LEU A 36 10.60 -2.57 14.33
CA LEU A 36 10.62 -1.45 13.39
C LEU A 36 12.03 -1.15 12.86
N GLU A 37 13.06 -1.25 13.71
CA GLU A 37 14.45 -1.05 13.31
C GLU A 37 14.90 -2.06 12.24
N THR A 38 14.49 -3.32 12.36
CA THR A 38 14.81 -4.34 11.35
C THR A 38 14.06 -4.08 10.04
N ILE A 39 12.82 -3.60 10.13
CA ILE A 39 12.03 -3.20 8.95
C ILE A 39 12.70 -2.04 8.22
N GLU A 40 13.05 -0.99 8.97
CA GLU A 40 13.79 0.18 8.47
C GLU A 40 15.09 -0.22 7.80
N THR A 41 15.88 -1.08 8.44
CA THR A 41 17.15 -1.57 7.89
C THR A 41 16.94 -2.31 6.57
N GLY A 42 15.93 -3.18 6.49
CA GLY A 42 15.60 -3.90 5.26
C GLY A 42 15.16 -2.96 4.12
N CYS A 43 14.31 -1.98 4.41
CA CYS A 43 13.86 -0.99 3.43
C CYS A 43 15.01 -0.07 2.98
N ALA A 44 15.87 0.38 3.90
CA ALA A 44 17.05 1.18 3.61
C ALA A 44 18.07 0.40 2.75
N MET A 45 18.25 -0.90 3.06
CA MET A 45 19.08 -1.80 2.25
C MET A 45 18.51 -1.93 0.83
N LEU A 46 17.19 -2.11 0.67
CA LEU A 46 16.54 -2.21 -0.64
C LEU A 46 16.80 -0.95 -1.48
N ALA A 47 16.58 0.23 -0.88
CA ALA A 47 16.84 1.50 -1.54
C ALA A 47 18.31 1.63 -1.96
N GLY A 48 19.23 1.34 -1.04
CA GLY A 48 20.67 1.42 -1.31
C GLY A 48 21.18 0.37 -2.31
N LEU A 49 20.50 -0.77 -2.46
CA LEU A 49 20.77 -1.76 -3.51
C LEU A 49 20.37 -1.21 -4.88
N PHE A 50 19.17 -0.65 -5.01
CA PHE A 50 18.71 -0.07 -6.26
C PHE A 50 19.49 1.19 -6.63
N GLU A 51 19.76 2.10 -5.70
CA GLU A 51 20.45 3.36 -6.01
C GLU A 51 21.91 3.16 -6.44
N ARG A 52 22.61 2.18 -5.88
CA ARG A 52 24.06 2.02 -6.08
C ARG A 52 24.46 0.84 -6.94
N TYR A 53 23.60 -0.18 -7.02
CA TYR A 53 23.94 -1.46 -7.65
C TYR A 53 22.91 -1.90 -8.67
N TRP A 54 22.08 -0.98 -9.20
CA TRP A 54 21.02 -1.34 -10.16
C TRP A 54 21.52 -2.25 -11.28
N ASP A 55 22.66 -1.97 -11.92
CA ASP A 55 23.09 -2.76 -13.07
C ASP A 55 23.57 -4.18 -12.71
N SER A 56 23.95 -4.42 -11.46
CA SER A 56 24.61 -5.67 -11.02
C SER A 56 23.86 -6.44 -9.92
N VAL A 57 22.84 -5.84 -9.29
CA VAL A 57 22.08 -6.49 -8.21
C VAL A 57 21.29 -7.67 -8.74
N HIS A 58 21.29 -8.78 -7.99
CA HIS A 58 20.47 -9.94 -8.26
C HIS A 58 19.01 -9.71 -7.81
N PRO A 59 18.00 -10.25 -8.53
CA PRO A 59 18.13 -10.92 -9.83
C PRO A 59 18.62 -9.96 -10.93
N THR A 60 19.54 -10.43 -11.78
CA THR A 60 20.12 -9.64 -12.87
C THR A 60 19.05 -9.36 -13.93
N LEU A 61 19.20 -8.23 -14.63
CA LEU A 61 18.27 -7.88 -15.71
C LEU A 61 18.40 -8.82 -16.91
N GLU A 62 19.59 -9.38 -17.15
CA GLU A 62 19.84 -10.35 -18.23
C GLU A 62 19.04 -11.64 -18.03
N ASP A 63 19.08 -12.20 -16.82
CA ASP A 63 18.47 -13.50 -16.55
C ASP A 63 16.95 -13.43 -16.29
N TYR A 64 16.48 -12.33 -15.67
CA TYR A 64 15.11 -12.25 -15.14
C TYR A 64 14.34 -10.99 -15.57
N GLY A 65 14.97 -10.09 -16.33
CA GLY A 65 14.40 -8.79 -16.67
C GLY A 65 14.06 -7.96 -15.43
N LEU A 66 13.28 -6.89 -15.65
CA LEU A 66 12.75 -6.07 -14.55
C LEU A 66 11.84 -6.87 -13.62
N GLN A 67 11.12 -7.87 -14.17
CA GLN A 67 10.13 -8.66 -13.44
C GLN A 67 10.73 -9.40 -12.25
N GLY A 68 11.98 -9.88 -12.34
CA GLY A 68 12.66 -10.53 -11.22
C GLY A 68 12.79 -9.63 -9.98
N ARG A 69 13.07 -8.34 -10.18
CA ARG A 69 13.20 -7.35 -9.10
C ARG A 69 11.83 -6.86 -8.63
N LYS A 70 10.93 -6.59 -9.56
CA LYS A 70 9.54 -6.21 -9.28
C LYS A 70 8.82 -7.27 -8.44
N GLY A 71 8.91 -8.54 -8.82
CA GLY A 71 8.29 -9.65 -8.11
C GLY A 71 8.79 -9.81 -6.68
N ALA A 72 10.07 -9.51 -6.42
CA ALA A 72 10.60 -9.47 -5.05
C ALA A 72 9.94 -8.35 -4.24
N CYS A 73 9.89 -7.14 -4.79
CA CYS A 73 9.28 -5.97 -4.17
C CYS A 73 7.77 -6.10 -3.94
N GLU A 74 7.03 -6.82 -4.79
CA GLU A 74 5.60 -7.10 -4.61
C GLU A 74 5.27 -7.80 -3.29
N SER A 75 6.20 -8.58 -2.72
CA SER A 75 5.97 -9.19 -1.41
C SER A 75 5.85 -8.17 -0.26
N LEU A 76 6.36 -6.94 -0.45
CA LEU A 76 6.21 -5.83 0.49
C LEU A 76 4.87 -5.09 0.33
N THR A 77 4.08 -5.40 -0.72
CA THR A 77 2.78 -4.75 -0.97
C THR A 77 1.61 -5.67 -0.64
N ARG A 78 1.88 -6.96 -0.38
CA ARG A 78 0.86 -7.97 -0.10
C ARG A 78 0.41 -7.94 1.34
N ILE A 79 -0.91 -8.01 1.53
CA ILE A 79 -1.56 -7.95 2.84
C ILE A 79 -1.02 -9.00 3.81
N ALA A 80 -1.03 -10.28 3.42
CA ALA A 80 -0.64 -11.38 4.30
C ALA A 80 0.88 -11.46 4.56
N GLU A 81 1.69 -10.94 3.64
CA GLU A 81 3.14 -11.10 3.67
C GLU A 81 3.83 -9.96 4.43
N PHE A 82 3.34 -8.73 4.28
CA PHE A 82 3.99 -7.55 4.85
C PHE A 82 3.02 -6.58 5.52
N LEU A 83 1.92 -6.16 4.87
CA LEU A 83 1.09 -5.06 5.39
C LEU A 83 0.42 -5.41 6.72
N ARG A 84 -0.22 -6.58 6.82
CA ARG A 84 -0.87 -6.99 8.07
C ARG A 84 0.14 -7.21 9.19
N PRO A 85 1.27 -7.93 8.98
CA PRO A 85 2.34 -8.00 9.97
C PRO A 85 2.91 -6.63 10.40
N LEU A 86 3.05 -5.68 9.46
CA LEU A 86 3.50 -4.31 9.76
C LEU A 86 2.51 -3.61 10.69
N GLN A 87 1.21 -3.67 10.38
CA GLN A 87 0.16 -3.09 11.22
C GLN A 87 0.10 -3.74 12.61
N GLN A 88 0.41 -5.04 12.71
CA GLN A 88 0.44 -5.76 13.98
C GLN A 88 1.73 -5.57 14.79
N THR A 89 2.71 -4.82 14.27
CA THR A 89 3.94 -4.52 15.01
C THR A 89 3.61 -3.66 16.23
N ILE A 90 4.08 -4.08 17.40
CA ILE A 90 3.98 -3.32 18.65
C ILE A 90 4.81 -2.05 18.50
N LEU A 91 4.15 -0.90 18.62
CA LEU A 91 4.77 0.40 18.48
C LEU A 91 5.13 0.99 19.83
N ILE A 92 4.25 0.79 20.82
CA ILE A 92 4.43 1.22 22.20
C ILE A 92 4.21 0.03 23.12
N ASP A 93 5.18 -0.26 23.96
CA ASP A 93 5.08 -1.27 25.00
C ASP A 93 5.13 -0.58 26.37
N HIS A 94 3.99 -0.53 27.07
CA HIS A 94 3.86 0.13 28.35
C HIS A 94 3.88 -0.89 29.50
N PRO A 95 4.77 -0.77 30.51
CA PRO A 95 4.97 -1.79 31.54
C PRO A 95 3.74 -2.20 32.35
N ARG A 96 2.74 -1.30 32.46
CA ARG A 96 1.52 -1.51 33.26
C ARG A 96 0.22 -1.43 32.47
N LEU A 97 0.26 -0.76 31.33
CA LEU A 97 -0.96 -0.39 30.59
C LEU A 97 -1.07 -1.18 29.28
N GLY A 98 -0.15 -2.10 29.02
CA GLY A 98 -0.19 -3.02 27.88
C GLY A 98 0.65 -2.54 26.70
N SER A 99 0.62 -3.36 25.65
CA SER A 99 1.35 -3.15 24.41
C SER A 99 0.38 -2.80 23.30
N TYR A 100 0.73 -1.84 22.46
CA TYR A 100 -0.15 -1.25 21.46
C TYR A 100 0.49 -1.34 20.08
N SER A 101 -0.18 -2.02 19.15
CA SER A 101 0.26 -2.15 17.76
C SER A 101 -0.25 -1.03 16.86
N GLY A 102 0.24 -0.95 15.62
CA GLY A 102 -0.33 -0.07 14.60
C GLY A 102 -1.84 -0.28 14.38
N ASP A 103 -2.30 -1.53 14.42
CA ASP A 103 -3.72 -1.91 14.38
C ASP A 103 -4.51 -1.30 15.56
N ASP A 104 -3.94 -1.30 16.78
CA ASP A 104 -4.58 -0.66 17.94
C ASP A 104 -4.69 0.85 17.73
N PHE A 105 -3.61 1.51 17.31
CA PHE A 105 -3.61 2.94 16.98
C PHE A 105 -4.67 3.27 15.91
N ALA A 106 -4.74 2.49 14.83
CA ALA A 106 -5.73 2.68 13.77
C ALA A 106 -7.16 2.44 14.25
N ARG A 107 -7.39 1.41 15.07
CA ARG A 107 -8.70 1.13 15.69
C ARG A 107 -9.13 2.30 16.57
N PHE A 108 -8.26 2.75 17.47
CA PHE A 108 -8.56 3.82 18.42
C PHE A 108 -8.75 5.18 17.74
N ALA A 109 -8.02 5.46 16.66
CA ALA A 109 -8.25 6.66 15.85
C ALA A 109 -9.61 6.64 15.13
N ARG A 110 -10.12 5.47 14.75
CA ARG A 110 -11.41 5.31 14.06
C ARG A 110 -12.60 5.31 15.02
N GLU A 111 -12.48 4.62 16.15
CA GLU A 111 -13.59 4.32 17.05
C GLU A 111 -13.61 5.21 18.31
N GLY A 112 -12.49 5.87 18.63
CA GLY A 112 -12.37 6.76 19.79
C GLY A 112 -12.80 6.10 21.10
N GLU A 113 -13.59 6.81 21.90
CA GLU A 113 -14.06 6.37 23.22
C GLU A 113 -14.95 5.13 23.19
N SER A 114 -15.53 4.80 22.04
CA SER A 114 -16.37 3.60 21.90
C SER A 114 -15.56 2.31 21.80
N ALA A 115 -14.27 2.37 21.51
CA ALA A 115 -13.42 1.19 21.41
C ALA A 115 -13.07 0.61 22.79
N GLU A 116 -13.18 -0.72 22.89
CA GLU A 116 -12.71 -1.45 24.05
C GLU A 116 -11.22 -1.20 24.30
N GLY A 117 -10.87 -0.84 25.54
CA GLY A 117 -9.50 -0.53 25.93
C GLY A 117 -9.02 0.89 25.65
N PHE A 118 -9.84 1.77 25.04
CA PHE A 118 -9.41 3.15 24.70
C PHE A 118 -8.95 3.95 25.91
N GLY A 119 -9.59 3.79 27.07
CA GLY A 119 -9.18 4.47 28.31
C GLY A 119 -7.76 4.09 28.76
N MET A 120 -7.42 2.80 28.69
CA MET A 120 -6.07 2.31 29.02
C MET A 120 -5.04 2.79 28.01
N PHE A 121 -5.40 2.76 26.72
CA PHE A 121 -4.56 3.29 25.65
C PHE A 121 -4.26 4.77 25.82
N ARG A 122 -5.29 5.60 26.08
CA ARG A 122 -5.12 7.04 26.30
C ARG A 122 -4.21 7.31 27.49
N ALA A 123 -4.41 6.59 28.60
CA ALA A 123 -3.54 6.69 29.77
C ALA A 123 -2.09 6.30 29.45
N ALA A 124 -1.89 5.24 28.65
CA ALA A 124 -0.57 4.80 28.22
C ALA A 124 0.11 5.84 27.33
N MET A 125 -0.62 6.46 26.39
CA MET A 125 -0.08 7.52 25.55
C MET A 125 0.28 8.77 26.35
N ALA A 126 -0.50 9.11 27.37
CA ALA A 126 -0.21 10.24 28.24
C ALA A 126 1.04 10.03 29.13
N ASP A 127 1.34 8.78 29.51
CA ASP A 127 2.54 8.41 30.28
C ASP A 127 3.76 8.12 29.38
N THR A 128 3.54 7.93 28.08
CA THR A 128 4.61 7.69 27.10
C THR A 128 5.32 8.99 26.76
N SER A 129 6.65 8.99 26.81
CA SER A 129 7.43 10.19 26.49
C SER A 129 7.27 10.64 25.04
N LEU A 130 7.30 11.96 24.81
CA LEU A 130 7.27 12.52 23.46
C LEU A 130 8.44 12.00 22.60
N GLU A 131 9.63 11.82 23.19
CA GLU A 131 10.80 11.26 22.52
C GLU A 131 10.54 9.84 21.99
N THR A 132 9.85 9.00 22.78
CA THR A 132 9.47 7.65 22.35
C THR A 132 8.53 7.71 21.15
N LEU A 133 7.48 8.53 21.20
CA LEU A 133 6.51 8.68 20.11
C LEU A 133 7.18 9.25 18.85
N GLN A 134 8.05 10.25 19.01
CA GLN A 134 8.87 10.80 17.93
C GLN A 134 9.76 9.73 17.31
N GLY A 135 10.42 8.92 18.13
CA GLY A 135 11.28 7.83 17.67
C GLY A 135 10.54 6.77 16.84
N VAL A 136 9.27 6.49 17.14
CA VAL A 136 8.41 5.61 16.33
C VAL A 136 8.06 6.28 15.00
N VAL A 137 7.61 7.54 15.02
CA VAL A 137 7.22 8.26 13.81
C VAL A 137 8.40 8.46 12.87
N SER A 138 9.58 8.84 13.37
CA SER A 138 10.79 8.99 12.55
C SER A 138 11.23 7.69 11.89
N ARG A 139 11.05 6.53 12.54
CA ARG A 139 11.32 5.23 11.92
C ARG A 139 10.33 4.90 10.80
N LEU A 140 9.04 5.17 11.02
CA LEU A 140 8.01 4.99 9.99
C LEU A 140 8.26 5.92 8.79
N GLU A 141 8.73 7.14 9.02
CA GLU A 141 9.17 8.07 7.97
C GLU A 141 10.37 7.52 7.21
N ALA A 142 11.40 7.04 7.90
CA ALA A 142 12.57 6.44 7.27
C ALA A 142 12.21 5.21 6.41
N ILE A 143 11.26 4.39 6.85
CA ILE A 143 10.72 3.26 6.07
C ILE A 143 10.01 3.76 4.81
N ASP A 144 9.11 4.74 4.92
CA ASP A 144 8.37 5.33 3.78
C ASP A 144 9.34 5.94 2.77
N ASP A 145 10.29 6.75 3.23
CA ASP A 145 11.30 7.41 2.40
C ASP A 145 12.19 6.41 1.67
N ALA A 146 12.63 5.35 2.35
CA ALA A 146 13.43 4.30 1.73
C ALA A 146 12.65 3.56 0.63
N LEU A 147 11.39 3.20 0.90
CA LEU A 147 10.54 2.56 -0.11
C LEU A 147 10.26 3.48 -1.30
N ARG A 148 10.03 4.79 -1.07
CA ARG A 148 9.87 5.78 -2.16
C ARG A 148 11.13 5.93 -3.00
N ARG A 149 12.31 5.91 -2.37
CA ARG A 149 13.58 5.94 -3.11
C ARG A 149 13.77 4.70 -3.97
N ALA A 150 13.49 3.52 -3.41
CA ALA A 150 13.52 2.26 -4.16
C ALA A 150 12.52 2.27 -5.34
N ASP A 151 11.28 2.68 -5.08
CA ASP A 151 10.22 2.82 -6.08
C ASP A 151 10.60 3.82 -7.18
N GLY A 152 11.18 4.97 -6.80
CA GLY A 152 11.64 5.98 -7.74
C GLY A 152 12.74 5.47 -8.68
N VAL A 153 13.68 4.65 -8.21
CA VAL A 153 14.68 4.00 -9.08
C VAL A 153 13.99 3.00 -10.02
N MET A 154 13.14 2.11 -9.48
CA MET A 154 12.44 1.10 -10.28
C MET A 154 11.56 1.74 -11.35
N GLY A 155 10.82 2.80 -11.01
CA GLY A 155 9.93 3.52 -11.91
C GLY A 155 10.66 4.17 -13.09
N ARG A 156 11.87 4.72 -12.87
CA ARG A 156 12.69 5.28 -13.97
C ARG A 156 13.07 4.21 -14.98
N HIS A 157 13.58 3.06 -14.52
CA HIS A 157 13.98 1.97 -15.40
C HIS A 157 12.79 1.23 -16.04
N ALA A 158 11.66 1.15 -15.34
CA ALA A 158 10.41 0.64 -15.89
C ALA A 158 9.95 1.49 -17.08
N ALA A 159 9.97 2.82 -16.93
CA ALA A 159 9.59 3.75 -17.99
C ALA A 159 10.50 3.65 -19.23
N GLU A 160 11.82 3.50 -19.05
CA GLU A 160 12.78 3.28 -20.14
C GLU A 160 12.49 2.03 -20.96
N SER A 161 11.96 0.99 -20.31
CA SER A 161 11.66 -0.32 -20.92
C SER A 161 10.20 -0.48 -21.36
N GLY A 162 9.36 0.53 -21.14
CA GLY A 162 7.92 0.46 -21.39
C GLY A 162 7.14 -0.48 -20.45
N ASP A 163 7.71 -0.82 -19.29
CA ASP A 163 7.11 -1.67 -18.26
C ASP A 163 6.56 -0.83 -17.09
N LEU A 164 5.89 -1.47 -16.14
CA LEU A 164 5.41 -0.89 -14.89
C LEU A 164 6.19 -1.46 -13.71
N GLY A 165 6.61 -0.59 -12.78
CA GLY A 165 7.24 -0.99 -11.52
C GLY A 165 6.27 -1.68 -10.55
N THR A 166 6.74 -1.89 -9.33
CA THR A 166 5.91 -2.39 -8.22
C THR A 166 4.93 -1.32 -7.76
N ASN A 167 3.65 -1.68 -7.56
CA ASN A 167 2.68 -0.75 -6.97
C ASN A 167 2.81 -0.70 -5.44
N PHE A 168 3.60 0.24 -4.92
CA PHE A 168 3.77 0.44 -3.49
C PHE A 168 2.65 1.26 -2.81
N ALA A 169 1.64 1.76 -3.53
CA ALA A 169 0.60 2.61 -2.96
C ALA A 169 -0.06 2.03 -1.69
N PRO A 170 -0.44 0.73 -1.63
CA PRO A 170 -1.00 0.15 -0.40
C PRO A 170 -0.04 0.19 0.79
N THR A 171 1.26 0.10 0.53
CA THR A 171 2.30 0.14 1.56
C THR A 171 2.48 1.55 2.10
N PHE A 172 2.54 2.54 1.21
CA PHE A 172 2.59 3.95 1.59
C PHE A 172 1.36 4.38 2.39
N GLU A 173 0.17 3.94 1.97
CA GLU A 173 -1.08 4.20 2.69
C GLU A 173 -1.08 3.56 4.08
N ALA A 174 -0.62 2.31 4.21
CA ALA A 174 -0.53 1.64 5.51
C ALA A 174 0.42 2.36 6.47
N ILE A 175 1.61 2.76 6.01
CA ILE A 175 2.58 3.51 6.83
C ILE A 175 2.02 4.89 7.21
N ALA A 176 1.43 5.61 6.26
CA ALA A 176 0.83 6.91 6.50
C ALA A 176 -0.34 6.86 7.47
N ALA A 177 -1.17 5.81 7.41
CA ALA A 177 -2.28 5.60 8.34
C ALA A 177 -1.80 5.40 9.78
N ILE A 178 -0.76 4.57 9.98
CA ILE A 178 -0.14 4.35 11.30
C ILE A 178 0.42 5.67 11.83
N ARG A 179 1.21 6.40 11.03
CA ARG A 179 1.76 7.70 11.42
C ARG A 179 0.66 8.68 11.84
N ARG A 180 -0.38 8.83 11.02
CA ARG A 180 -1.51 9.74 11.30
C ARG A 180 -2.21 9.40 12.61
N ALA A 181 -2.31 8.13 12.96
CA ALA A 181 -2.92 7.69 14.21
C ALA A 181 -2.06 8.01 15.45
N ILE A 182 -0.74 8.17 15.30
CA ILE A 182 0.17 8.52 16.40
C ILE A 182 0.23 10.04 16.63
N LEU A 183 0.18 10.84 15.56
CA LEU A 183 0.37 12.30 15.61
C LEU A 183 -0.45 13.04 16.70
N PRO A 184 -1.73 12.74 16.96
CA PRO A 184 -2.50 13.43 18.01
C PRO A 184 -1.89 13.33 19.41
N TYR A 185 -1.09 12.28 19.68
CA TYR A 185 -0.47 12.03 20.97
C TYR A 185 0.91 12.70 21.11
N MET A 186 1.46 13.26 20.02
CA MET A 186 2.76 13.95 20.02
C MET A 186 2.66 15.44 20.38
N GLY A 187 1.45 15.97 20.61
CA GLY A 187 1.23 17.40 20.79
C GLY A 187 0.08 17.77 21.74
N ALA A 188 -0.41 16.84 22.55
CA ALA A 188 -1.48 17.16 23.49
C ALA A 188 -0.92 17.87 24.73
N VAL A 189 -0.92 19.20 24.69
CA VAL A 189 -1.23 19.99 25.89
C VAL A 189 -2.64 19.59 26.33
N PRO A 190 -2.88 19.22 27.60
CA PRO A 190 -4.23 18.92 28.05
C PRO A 190 -5.04 20.22 28.13
N GLY A 191 -6.05 20.36 27.27
CA GLY A 191 -7.08 21.40 27.34
C GLY A 191 -7.22 22.21 26.05
N ASP A 192 -8.17 21.86 25.20
CA ASP A 192 -9.45 22.59 25.16
C ASP A 192 -10.42 21.88 24.20
N VAL A 193 -11.59 21.58 24.76
CA VAL A 193 -12.80 21.35 23.97
C VAL A 193 -13.33 22.74 23.71
N ALA A 194 -13.25 23.22 22.48
CA ALA A 194 -13.93 24.42 22.04
C ALA A 194 -14.73 24.08 20.78
N ASP A 195 -16.02 23.83 21.01
CA ASP A 195 -17.06 24.25 20.08
C ASP A 195 -16.74 25.68 19.64
N ASP A 196 -16.68 25.91 18.34
CA ASP A 196 -17.11 27.18 17.77
C ASP A 196 -17.50 26.96 16.31
N GLU A 197 -18.82 26.93 16.09
CA GLU A 197 -19.38 27.45 14.85
C GLU A 197 -18.91 28.90 14.67
N PRO A 198 -18.81 29.36 13.43
CA PRO A 198 -19.68 30.49 13.15
C PRO A 198 -20.48 30.30 11.87
N ALA A 199 -21.76 30.63 12.02
CA ALA A 199 -22.64 31.00 10.94
C ALA A 199 -22.10 32.25 10.20
N SER A 200 -22.17 32.21 8.87
CA SER A 200 -22.18 33.43 8.06
C SER A 200 -23.08 33.21 6.84
N ASP A 201 -24.22 33.89 6.86
CA ASP A 201 -25.18 33.97 5.76
C ASP A 201 -24.73 34.97 4.67
N GLU A 202 -24.77 34.47 3.42
CA GLU A 202 -25.26 35.07 2.16
C GLU A 202 -24.55 36.25 1.44
N PRO A 203 -24.77 36.48 0.10
CA PRO A 203 -25.74 35.84 -0.81
C PRO A 203 -25.24 35.36 -2.21
N SER A 204 -26.09 34.53 -2.83
CA SER A 204 -26.45 34.37 -4.25
C SER A 204 -25.42 34.51 -5.39
N GLY A 205 -25.30 33.43 -6.17
CA GLY A 205 -24.76 33.42 -7.54
C GLY A 205 -25.12 32.12 -8.26
N ASP A 206 -26.25 32.13 -8.97
CA ASP A 206 -26.67 31.07 -9.88
C ASP A 206 -25.63 30.86 -10.98
N SER A 207 -25.07 29.66 -11.05
CA SER A 207 -24.52 29.08 -12.28
C SER A 207 -24.63 27.57 -12.18
N GLY A 208 -25.51 27.01 -13.00
CA GLY A 208 -25.73 25.57 -13.14
C GLY A 208 -24.47 24.82 -13.58
N GLY A 209 -23.65 24.44 -12.61
CA GLY A 209 -22.65 23.39 -12.75
C GLY A 209 -23.23 22.11 -12.16
N THR A 210 -23.57 21.14 -13.01
CA THR A 210 -23.92 19.78 -12.61
C THR A 210 -22.84 19.24 -11.68
N ARG A 211 -23.10 19.28 -10.37
CA ARG A 211 -22.29 18.59 -9.38
C ARG A 211 -22.39 17.10 -9.72
N VAL A 212 -21.30 16.51 -10.22
CA VAL A 212 -21.17 15.05 -10.37
C VAL A 212 -21.08 14.47 -8.96
N GLY A 213 -22.25 14.40 -8.32
CA GLY A 213 -22.45 13.88 -6.98
C GLY A 213 -22.73 12.39 -7.04
N GLY A 214 -21.70 11.60 -6.75
CA GLY A 214 -21.75 10.48 -5.81
C GLY A 214 -22.52 9.21 -6.15
N ARG A 215 -23.40 9.17 -7.15
CA ARG A 215 -24.08 7.93 -7.57
C ARG A 215 -23.81 7.62 -9.03
N ILE A 216 -23.33 6.40 -9.25
CA ILE A 216 -23.10 5.81 -10.57
C ILE A 216 -24.17 4.73 -10.72
N ASP A 217 -25.24 5.05 -11.46
CA ASP A 217 -26.41 4.17 -11.61
C ASP A 217 -26.51 3.58 -13.03
N SER A 218 -25.67 4.03 -13.97
CA SER A 218 -25.68 3.59 -15.36
C SER A 218 -24.27 3.50 -15.98
N ARG A 219 -24.14 2.76 -17.09
CA ARG A 219 -22.88 2.69 -17.86
C ARG A 219 -22.43 4.05 -18.37
N GLU A 220 -23.38 4.94 -18.68
CA GLU A 220 -23.10 6.30 -19.09
C GLU A 220 -22.53 7.15 -17.95
N ASP A 221 -22.98 6.92 -16.71
CA ASP A 221 -22.40 7.56 -15.53
C ASP A 221 -20.96 7.12 -15.31
N VAL A 222 -20.66 5.83 -15.51
CA VAL A 222 -19.29 5.32 -15.45
C VAL A 222 -18.41 6.00 -16.49
N MET A 223 -18.87 6.11 -17.74
CA MET A 223 -18.11 6.79 -18.79
C MET A 223 -17.84 8.26 -18.46
N ARG A 224 -18.86 8.98 -17.95
CA ARG A 224 -18.70 10.38 -17.52
C ARG A 224 -17.73 10.53 -16.35
N ALA A 225 -17.75 9.60 -15.40
CA ALA A 225 -16.80 9.60 -14.28
C ALA A 225 -15.36 9.33 -14.76
N LEU A 226 -15.15 8.35 -15.64
CA LEU A 226 -13.83 8.06 -16.20
C LEU A 226 -13.28 9.23 -17.03
N ASP A 227 -14.14 9.96 -17.72
CA ASP A 227 -13.76 11.16 -18.47
C ASP A 227 -13.32 12.29 -17.55
N ALA A 228 -14.10 12.55 -16.48
CA ALA A 228 -13.74 13.54 -15.48
C ALA A 228 -12.39 13.22 -14.79
N ILE A 229 -12.15 11.94 -14.48
CA ILE A 229 -10.88 11.48 -13.90
C ILE A 229 -9.73 11.64 -14.92
N SER A 230 -9.95 11.27 -16.17
CA SER A 230 -8.94 11.41 -17.24
C SER A 230 -8.55 12.88 -17.46
N GLU A 231 -9.53 13.79 -17.42
CA GLU A 231 -9.34 15.22 -17.57
C GLU A 231 -8.62 15.85 -16.36
N TYR A 232 -8.88 15.33 -15.14
CA TYR A 232 -8.12 15.71 -13.94
C TYR A 232 -6.62 15.39 -14.11
N TYR A 233 -6.29 14.16 -14.50
CA TYR A 233 -4.89 13.75 -14.67
C TYR A 233 -4.21 14.51 -15.81
N GLN A 234 -4.90 14.76 -16.93
CA GLN A 234 -4.34 15.60 -18.01
C GLN A 234 -4.01 17.03 -17.55
N ARG A 235 -4.78 17.58 -16.61
CA ARG A 235 -4.58 18.94 -16.09
C ARG A 235 -3.54 19.03 -14.98
N ARG A 236 -3.51 18.06 -14.06
CA ARG A 236 -2.61 18.08 -12.89
C ARG A 236 -1.33 17.28 -13.05
N GLU A 237 -1.35 16.19 -13.82
CA GLU A 237 -0.25 15.24 -13.95
C GLU A 237 -0.14 14.72 -15.39
N PRO A 238 0.22 15.58 -16.37
CA PRO A 238 0.20 15.23 -17.80
C PRO A 238 1.18 14.10 -18.18
N SER A 239 2.20 13.83 -17.35
CA SER A 239 3.14 12.72 -17.51
C SER A 239 2.68 11.41 -16.86
N SER A 240 1.51 11.40 -16.21
CA SER A 240 0.95 10.20 -15.61
C SER A 240 0.58 9.17 -16.69
N PRO A 241 0.85 7.87 -16.50
CA PRO A 241 0.39 6.82 -17.42
C PRO A 241 -1.10 6.50 -17.24
N ILE A 242 -1.74 7.02 -16.18
CA ILE A 242 -3.13 6.73 -15.81
C ILE A 242 -4.13 7.12 -16.92
N PRO A 243 -4.06 8.29 -17.58
CA PRO A 243 -4.93 8.63 -18.71
C PRO A 243 -4.91 7.63 -19.86
N ILE A 244 -3.77 6.97 -20.13
CA ILE A 244 -3.64 5.98 -21.19
C ILE A 244 -4.41 4.71 -20.81
N ALA A 245 -4.24 4.25 -19.57
CA ALA A 245 -4.96 3.10 -19.04
C ALA A 245 -6.47 3.37 -18.95
N LEU A 246 -6.89 4.55 -18.47
CA LEU A 246 -8.30 4.92 -18.37
C LEU A 246 -8.97 5.01 -19.73
N ARG A 247 -8.27 5.48 -20.77
CA ARG A 247 -8.78 5.48 -22.15
C ARG A 247 -9.02 4.06 -22.67
N ARG A 248 -8.15 3.12 -22.32
CA ARG A 248 -8.30 1.70 -22.68
C ARG A 248 -9.47 1.06 -21.94
N VAL A 249 -9.58 1.28 -20.63
CA VAL A 249 -10.69 0.81 -19.79
C VAL A 249 -12.03 1.40 -20.26
N ARG A 250 -12.06 2.68 -20.66
CA ARG A 250 -13.24 3.32 -21.24
C ARG A 250 -13.72 2.59 -22.50
N GLY A 251 -12.79 2.15 -23.36
CA GLY A 251 -13.12 1.38 -24.57
C GLY A 251 -13.78 0.03 -24.27
N TRP A 252 -13.44 -0.59 -23.14
CA TRP A 252 -13.98 -1.89 -22.74
C TRP A 252 -15.42 -1.83 -22.20
N ILE A 253 -15.89 -0.68 -21.70
CA ILE A 253 -17.25 -0.53 -21.13
C ILE A 253 -18.35 -0.88 -22.14
N ALA A 254 -18.09 -0.66 -23.44
CA ALA A 254 -19.01 -0.95 -24.51
C ALA A 254 -18.81 -2.34 -25.15
N MET A 255 -17.79 -3.10 -24.73
CA MET A 255 -17.41 -4.38 -25.33
C MET A 255 -18.05 -5.56 -24.59
N ASP A 256 -18.27 -6.66 -25.32
CA ASP A 256 -18.57 -7.94 -24.69
C ASP A 256 -17.32 -8.54 -24.04
N PHE A 257 -17.53 -9.42 -23.05
CA PHE A 257 -16.46 -10.02 -22.25
C PHE A 257 -15.40 -10.74 -23.11
N MET A 258 -15.80 -11.39 -24.20
CA MET A 258 -14.89 -12.12 -25.08
C MET A 258 -14.02 -11.18 -25.92
N ALA A 259 -14.54 -10.02 -26.31
CA ALA A 259 -13.78 -8.96 -26.95
C ALA A 259 -12.76 -8.32 -26.00
N ILE A 260 -13.13 -8.10 -24.73
CA ILE A 260 -12.22 -7.62 -23.69
C ILE A 260 -11.09 -8.62 -23.45
N LEU A 261 -11.39 -9.91 -23.36
CA LEU A 261 -10.40 -10.95 -23.10
C LEU A 261 -9.38 -11.08 -24.25
N LYS A 262 -9.84 -10.93 -25.51
CA LYS A 262 -8.98 -10.89 -26.70
C LYS A 262 -8.06 -9.66 -26.72
N ASP A 263 -8.52 -8.52 -26.20
CA ASP A 263 -7.71 -7.30 -26.11
C ASP A 263 -6.67 -7.35 -24.98
N ILE A 264 -7.03 -7.96 -23.83
CA ILE A 264 -6.16 -8.04 -22.65
C ILE A 264 -5.10 -9.12 -22.78
N ALA A 265 -5.47 -10.31 -23.29
CA ALA A 265 -4.60 -11.48 -23.34
C ALA A 265 -4.90 -12.33 -24.59
N PRO A 266 -4.45 -11.90 -25.78
CA PRO A 266 -4.75 -12.57 -27.06
C PRO A 266 -4.30 -14.04 -27.11
N ASN A 267 -3.30 -14.42 -26.32
CA ASN A 267 -2.73 -15.77 -26.26
C ASN A 267 -3.40 -16.69 -25.21
N SER A 268 -4.35 -16.18 -24.41
CA SER A 268 -4.99 -16.93 -23.31
C SER A 268 -6.44 -17.34 -23.63
N VAL A 269 -6.92 -16.99 -24.83
CA VAL A 269 -8.31 -17.26 -25.28
C VAL A 269 -8.58 -18.77 -25.39
N SER A 270 -7.55 -19.58 -25.64
CA SER A 270 -7.63 -21.05 -25.67
C SER A 270 -7.87 -21.68 -24.30
N ASP A 271 -7.33 -21.09 -23.22
CA ASP A 271 -7.36 -21.69 -21.87
C ASP A 271 -8.68 -21.39 -21.14
N VAL A 272 -9.32 -20.27 -21.47
CA VAL A 272 -10.59 -19.84 -20.85
C VAL A 272 -11.78 -20.69 -21.33
N GLY A 273 -11.74 -21.19 -22.57
CA GLY A 273 -12.77 -22.13 -23.08
C GLY A 273 -12.83 -23.43 -22.27
N THR A 274 -11.68 -23.91 -21.80
CA THR A 274 -11.55 -25.12 -20.98
C THR A 274 -12.11 -24.94 -19.56
N VAL A 275 -12.00 -23.74 -18.99
CA VAL A 275 -12.48 -23.44 -17.63
C VAL A 275 -13.99 -23.17 -17.57
N LEU A 276 -14.58 -22.61 -18.64
CA LEU A 276 -16.01 -22.27 -18.69
C LEU A 276 -16.92 -23.41 -19.18
N LEU A 277 -16.41 -24.36 -19.98
CA LEU A 277 -17.19 -25.52 -20.46
C LEU A 277 -17.09 -26.75 -19.53
N ALA A 278 -16.16 -26.76 -18.56
CA ALA A 278 -15.97 -27.88 -17.64
C ALA A 278 -17.00 -27.97 -16.49
N ARG A 279 -18.13 -27.25 -16.55
CA ARG A 279 -19.08 -27.19 -15.43
C ARG A 279 -20.57 -27.26 -15.81
N VAL A 280 -20.93 -28.06 -16.82
CA VAL A 280 -22.34 -28.32 -17.14
C VAL A 280 -22.76 -29.80 -17.05
N ASP A 281 -21.83 -30.77 -16.98
CA ASP A 281 -22.23 -32.19 -16.87
C ASP A 281 -22.03 -32.75 -15.46
N GLU A 282 -22.87 -32.37 -14.50
CA GLU A 282 -23.17 -33.22 -13.33
C GLU A 282 -24.38 -32.73 -12.52
N VAL A 283 -25.59 -32.77 -13.10
CA VAL A 283 -26.84 -32.94 -12.33
C VAL A 283 -27.86 -33.70 -13.17
N GLY A 284 -28.16 -34.96 -12.83
CA GLY A 284 -29.16 -35.74 -13.55
C GLY A 284 -29.49 -37.12 -12.98
N TYR A 285 -30.27 -37.13 -11.90
CA TYR A 285 -31.21 -38.17 -11.44
C TYR A 285 -30.70 -39.54 -10.96
N SER A 286 -30.72 -39.71 -9.63
CA SER A 286 -31.07 -40.96 -8.96
C SER A 286 -32.51 -40.83 -8.45
N ASP A 287 -33.45 -41.53 -9.07
CA ASP A 287 -34.68 -42.00 -8.41
C ASP A 287 -35.32 -43.12 -9.26
N MET A 288 -35.13 -44.36 -8.81
CA MET A 288 -36.06 -45.51 -8.75
C MET A 288 -35.31 -46.84 -8.72
#